data_AF-A0A812QQY3-F1
#
_entry.id   AF-A0A812QQY3-F1
#
_cell.length_a   1.000
_cell.length_b   1.000
_cell.length_c   1.000
_cell.angle_alpha   90.00
_cell.angle_beta   90.00
_cell.angle_gamma   90.00
#
_symmetry.space_group_name_H-M   'P 1'
#
loop_
_entity.id
_entity.type
_entity.pdbx_description
1 polymer ?
#
loop_
_entity_poly.entity_id
_entity_poly.type
_entity_poly.pdbx_seq_one_letter_code
_entity_poly.pdbx_strand_id
1 'polypeptide(L)'
;MAPPVEDQAAQAVWTGATNLALLPVVYLTYRTDMRFESMICFFTLVTSAVYHVCESLDYKFLGVNHYRWHFMDNIFAITGIMLNIANFAQAPRPSTLREFRMALTVSIVICFQAASPWSLANTIVPLALSFPMLLMELAYLRRLPSLDRRDALKALLCVPAAALCFYKGLDESKDWLRLWHGGWHLCIGAVTYFSVRCQNPQLRKAAQKTD
;
A
#
# COMPACT_ATOMS: atom_id res chain seq x y z
N MET A 1 29.30 -10.10 5.63
CA MET A 1 30.22 -9.01 5.28
C MET A 1 29.33 -7.81 4.98
N ALA A 2 29.52 -6.67 5.65
CA ALA A 2 28.71 -5.49 5.35
C ALA A 2 28.99 -5.04 3.90
N PRO A 3 27.97 -4.62 3.13
CA PRO A 3 28.19 -4.11 1.79
C PRO A 3 29.05 -2.83 1.84
N PRO A 4 29.82 -2.53 0.78
CA PRO A 4 30.49 -1.25 0.59
C PRO A 4 29.57 -0.05 0.87
N VAL A 5 30.14 1.04 1.37
CA VAL A 5 29.40 2.29 1.68
C VAL A 5 28.67 2.85 0.44
N GLU A 6 29.28 2.72 -0.74
CA GLU A 6 28.68 3.12 -2.01
C GLU A 6 27.39 2.33 -2.30
N ASP A 7 27.37 1.04 -1.98
CA ASP A 7 26.20 0.18 -2.17
C ASP A 7 25.09 0.52 -1.18
N GLN A 8 25.43 0.90 0.05
CA GLN A 8 24.46 1.35 1.06
C GLN A 8 23.76 2.64 0.64
N ALA A 9 24.52 3.61 0.11
CA ALA A 9 23.96 4.85 -0.42
C ALA A 9 23.07 4.59 -1.65
N ALA A 10 23.50 3.72 -2.56
CA ALA A 10 22.72 3.33 -3.73
C ALA A 10 21.41 2.64 -3.35
N GLN A 11 21.45 1.71 -2.39
CA GLN A 11 20.27 1.06 -1.83
C GLN A 11 19.30 2.10 -1.25
N ALA A 12 19.77 3.01 -0.40
CA ALA A 12 18.96 4.04 0.24
C ALA A 12 18.26 4.94 -0.79
N VAL A 13 19.00 5.39 -1.82
CA VAL A 13 18.44 6.20 -2.90
C VAL A 13 17.40 5.41 -3.68
N TRP A 14 17.68 4.16 -4.05
CA TRP A 14 16.79 3.36 -4.87
C TRP A 14 15.48 3.00 -4.14
N THR A 15 15.56 2.42 -2.95
CA THR A 15 14.37 2.02 -2.18
C THR A 15 13.59 3.22 -1.64
N GLY A 16 14.30 4.29 -1.27
CA GLY A 16 13.69 5.56 -0.89
C GLY A 16 12.96 6.23 -2.05
N ALA A 17 13.57 6.31 -3.24
CA ALA A 17 12.97 6.97 -4.39
C ALA A 17 11.83 6.17 -5.02
N THR A 18 11.90 4.84 -5.04
CA THR A 18 10.84 3.99 -5.61
C THR A 18 9.50 4.11 -4.87
N ASN A 19 9.51 4.54 -3.61
CA ASN A 19 8.30 4.90 -2.85
C ASN A 19 7.51 6.08 -3.47
N LEU A 20 8.17 6.95 -4.25
CA LEU A 20 7.50 8.03 -4.99
C LEU A 20 6.48 7.51 -6.02
N ALA A 21 6.53 6.22 -6.39
CA ALA A 21 5.49 5.60 -7.21
C ALA A 21 4.10 5.62 -6.57
N LEU A 22 4.00 5.85 -5.26
CA LEU A 22 2.74 6.01 -4.56
C LEU A 22 2.18 7.45 -4.64
N LEU A 23 2.99 8.44 -5.04
CA LEU A 23 2.58 9.85 -5.13
C LEU A 23 1.38 10.09 -6.07
N PRO A 24 1.30 9.46 -7.27
CA PRO A 24 0.10 9.55 -8.11
C PRO A 24 -1.16 9.01 -7.42
N VAL A 25 -1.02 8.00 -6.54
CA VAL A 25 -2.13 7.43 -5.77
C VAL A 25 -2.58 8.40 -4.68
N VAL A 26 -1.65 9.03 -3.97
CA VAL A 26 -1.95 10.07 -2.96
C VAL A 26 -2.75 11.20 -3.60
N TYR A 27 -2.27 11.71 -4.76
CA TYR A 27 -2.96 12.75 -5.49
C TYR A 27 -4.35 12.30 -5.97
N LEU A 28 -4.45 11.11 -6.57
CA LEU A 28 -5.71 10.60 -7.10
C LEU A 28 -6.76 10.41 -5.99
N THR A 29 -6.38 9.78 -4.87
CA THR A 29 -7.28 9.55 -3.72
C THR A 29 -7.72 10.87 -3.07
N TYR A 30 -6.84 11.88 -3.02
CA TYR A 30 -7.23 13.22 -2.58
C TYR A 30 -8.29 13.84 -3.50
N ARG A 31 -8.07 13.75 -4.83
CA ARG A 31 -8.99 14.31 -5.84
C ARG A 31 -10.34 13.56 -5.93
N THR A 32 -10.43 12.34 -5.41
CA THR A 32 -11.65 11.50 -5.43
C THR A 32 -12.42 11.48 -4.12
N ASP A 33 -12.09 12.40 -3.19
CA ASP A 33 -12.67 12.48 -1.84
C ASP A 33 -12.48 11.19 -1.02
N MET A 34 -11.36 10.51 -1.26
CA MET A 34 -10.86 9.37 -0.47
C MET A 34 -9.81 9.86 0.53
N ARG A 35 -10.19 10.82 1.38
CA ARG A 35 -9.26 11.58 2.24
C ARG A 35 -8.49 10.70 3.21
N PHE A 36 -9.16 9.75 3.86
CA PHE A 36 -8.50 8.83 4.78
C PHE A 36 -7.49 7.95 4.06
N GLU A 37 -7.85 7.38 2.91
CA GLU A 37 -6.96 6.59 2.08
C GLU A 37 -5.78 7.41 1.55
N SER A 38 -6.00 8.69 1.22
CA SER A 38 -4.94 9.61 0.82
C SER A 38 -3.93 9.82 1.95
N MET A 39 -4.40 10.00 3.20
CA MET A 39 -3.54 10.06 4.37
C MET A 39 -2.78 8.75 4.60
N ILE A 40 -3.44 7.60 4.50
CA ILE A 40 -2.78 6.29 4.62
C ILE A 40 -1.69 6.14 3.55
N CYS A 41 -1.99 6.45 2.28
CA CYS A 41 -0.99 6.37 1.20
C CYS A 41 0.16 7.36 1.42
N PHE A 42 -0.12 8.57 1.89
CA PHE A 42 0.92 9.56 2.18
C PHE A 42 1.84 9.06 3.30
N PHE A 43 1.27 8.55 4.39
CA PHE A 43 2.07 8.02 5.48
C PHE A 43 2.82 6.75 5.08
N THR A 44 2.24 5.84 4.30
CA THR A 44 2.97 4.69 3.71
C THR A 44 4.20 5.17 2.95
N LEU A 45 4.05 6.14 2.05
CA LEU A 45 5.17 6.69 1.27
C LEU A 45 6.27 7.21 2.19
N VAL A 46 5.91 8.02 3.20
CA VAL A 46 6.88 8.63 4.12
C VAL A 46 7.55 7.58 5.00
N THR A 47 6.78 6.71 5.67
CA THR A 47 7.33 5.73 6.61
C THR A 47 8.16 4.68 5.91
N SER A 48 7.75 4.22 4.73
CA SER A 48 8.52 3.25 3.93
C SER A 48 9.83 3.85 3.43
N ALA A 49 9.80 5.06 2.87
CA ALA A 49 11.01 5.73 2.41
C ALA A 49 12.00 5.97 3.57
N VAL A 50 11.51 6.46 4.72
CA VAL A 50 12.35 6.70 5.90
C VAL A 50 12.88 5.38 6.48
N TYR A 51 12.05 4.33 6.54
CA TYR A 51 12.48 3.00 6.97
C TYR A 51 13.68 2.52 6.16
N HIS A 52 13.55 2.47 4.83
CA HIS A 52 14.60 1.93 4.00
C HIS A 52 15.86 2.79 4.00
N VAL A 53 15.74 4.12 4.02
CA VAL A 53 16.92 5.00 4.16
C VAL A 53 17.64 4.75 5.49
N CYS A 54 16.88 4.62 6.59
CA CYS A 54 17.46 4.34 7.91
C CYS A 54 18.08 2.94 7.99
N GLU A 55 17.48 1.94 7.33
CA GLU A 55 18.01 0.58 7.27
C GLU A 55 19.31 0.52 6.47
N SER A 56 19.33 1.07 5.26
CA SER A 56 20.50 1.02 4.37
C SER A 56 21.70 1.77 4.94
N LEU A 57 21.46 2.91 5.62
CA LEU A 57 22.54 3.75 6.17
C LEU A 57 22.84 3.49 7.65
N ASP A 58 22.15 2.53 8.28
CA ASP A 58 22.15 2.31 9.74
C ASP A 58 21.99 3.63 10.55
N TYR A 59 21.09 4.49 10.08
CA TYR A 59 20.89 5.84 10.61
C TYR A 59 19.64 5.93 11.50
N LYS A 60 19.66 6.84 12.48
CA LYS A 60 18.50 7.16 13.32
C LYS A 60 17.88 8.48 12.89
N PHE A 61 16.69 8.44 12.31
CA PHE A 61 15.92 9.64 11.98
C PHE A 61 14.92 9.97 13.09
N LEU A 62 14.89 11.23 13.54
CA LEU A 62 14.07 11.70 14.68
C LEU A 62 14.25 10.89 15.97
N GLY A 63 15.45 10.37 16.21
CA GLY A 63 15.76 9.53 17.38
C GLY A 63 15.23 8.09 17.28
N VAL A 64 14.67 7.71 16.14
CA VAL A 64 14.04 6.40 15.88
C VAL A 64 14.89 5.60 14.90
N ASN A 65 15.14 4.32 15.20
CA ASN A 65 15.91 3.40 14.35
C ASN A 65 15.02 2.70 13.30
N HIS A 66 15.65 2.00 12.35
CA HIS A 66 14.95 1.31 11.27
C HIS A 66 13.89 0.30 11.76
N TYR A 67 14.09 -0.39 12.89
CA TYR A 67 13.10 -1.31 13.45
C TYR A 67 11.75 -0.68 13.75
N ARG A 68 11.75 0.54 14.31
CA ARG A 68 10.52 1.26 14.62
C ARG A 68 9.91 1.92 13.38
N TRP A 69 10.73 2.35 12.43
CA TRP A 69 10.24 2.81 11.12
C TRP A 69 9.58 1.69 10.34
N HIS A 70 10.14 0.49 10.33
CA HIS A 70 9.54 -0.72 9.74
C HIS A 70 8.18 -1.04 10.38
N PHE A 71 8.06 -0.95 11.71
CA PHE A 71 6.77 -1.12 12.38
C PHE A 71 5.70 -0.12 11.89
N MET A 72 6.05 1.16 11.76
CA MET A 72 5.13 2.18 11.24
C MET A 72 4.81 1.97 9.76
N ASP A 73 5.82 1.61 8.96
CA ASP A 73 5.64 1.27 7.54
C ASP A 73 4.62 0.14 7.36
N ASN A 74 4.80 -0.97 8.08
CA ASN A 74 3.86 -2.09 8.04
C ASN A 74 2.45 -1.66 8.43
N ILE A 75 2.28 -0.80 9.44
CA ILE A 75 0.95 -0.31 9.82
C ILE A 75 0.27 0.37 8.63
N PHE A 76 0.93 1.32 7.98
CA PHE A 76 0.31 2.08 6.90
C PHE A 76 0.19 1.25 5.61
N ALA A 77 1.22 0.49 5.23
CA ALA A 77 1.22 -0.35 4.04
C ALA A 77 0.13 -1.42 4.09
N ILE A 78 0.04 -2.19 5.18
CA ILE A 78 -0.99 -3.24 5.34
C ILE A 78 -2.38 -2.61 5.41
N THR A 79 -2.54 -1.52 6.17
CA THR A 79 -3.81 -0.77 6.21
C THR A 79 -4.22 -0.32 4.81
N GLY A 80 -3.30 0.23 4.03
CA GLY A 80 -3.54 0.68 2.65
C GLY A 80 -4.03 -0.45 1.75
N ILE A 81 -3.39 -1.62 1.81
CA ILE A 81 -3.81 -2.79 1.02
C ILE A 81 -5.20 -3.28 1.48
N MET A 82 -5.44 -3.39 2.78
CA MET A 82 -6.76 -3.79 3.32
C MET A 82 -7.86 -2.83 2.88
N LEU A 83 -7.62 -1.52 2.96
CA LEU A 83 -8.57 -0.50 2.50
C LEU A 83 -8.79 -0.59 1.00
N ASN A 84 -7.73 -0.82 0.21
CA ASN A 84 -7.85 -0.99 -1.24
C ASN A 84 -8.77 -2.17 -1.59
N ILE A 85 -8.63 -3.31 -0.89
CA ILE A 85 -9.53 -4.47 -1.06
C ILE A 85 -10.96 -4.13 -0.63
N ALA A 86 -11.15 -3.55 0.55
CA ALA A 86 -12.48 -3.22 1.05
C ALA A 86 -13.21 -2.17 0.20
N ASN A 87 -12.48 -1.23 -0.42
CA ASN A 87 -13.06 -0.18 -1.25
C ASN A 87 -13.75 -0.70 -2.53
N PHE A 88 -13.56 -1.97 -2.89
CA PHE A 88 -14.38 -2.62 -3.92
C PHE A 88 -15.87 -2.71 -3.54
N ALA A 89 -16.26 -2.61 -2.27
CA ALA A 89 -17.67 -2.51 -1.88
C ALA A 89 -18.32 -1.17 -2.27
N GLN A 90 -17.49 -0.16 -2.57
CA GLN A 90 -17.90 1.19 -2.98
C GLN A 90 -18.89 1.88 -2.04
N ALA A 91 -18.85 1.63 -0.72
CA ALA A 91 -19.78 2.24 0.24
C ALA A 91 -20.00 3.74 0.00
N PRO A 92 -21.24 4.24 0.21
CA PRO A 92 -21.57 5.65 -0.01
C PRO A 92 -20.62 6.61 0.72
N ARG A 93 -20.47 7.81 0.19
CA ARG A 93 -19.67 8.89 0.78
C ARG A 93 -20.57 10.09 1.03
N PRO A 94 -20.75 10.57 2.30
CA PRO A 94 -20.25 10.01 3.57
C PRO A 94 -21.04 8.76 4.04
N SER A 95 -20.43 7.94 4.91
CA SER A 95 -21.06 6.73 5.48
C SER A 95 -20.41 6.32 6.80
N THR A 96 -21.22 6.20 7.86
CA THR A 96 -20.78 5.67 9.17
C THR A 96 -20.20 4.27 9.05
N LEU A 97 -20.74 3.43 8.15
CA LEU A 97 -20.20 2.09 7.89
C LEU A 97 -18.76 2.18 7.38
N ARG A 98 -18.48 3.12 6.47
CA ARG A 98 -17.13 3.35 5.92
C ARG A 98 -16.19 3.86 7.01
N GLU A 99 -16.62 4.81 7.83
CA GLU A 99 -15.84 5.35 8.95
C GLU A 99 -15.47 4.27 9.97
N PHE A 100 -16.47 3.49 10.39
CA PHE A 100 -16.26 2.36 11.30
C PHE A 100 -15.30 1.34 10.71
N ARG A 101 -15.47 0.98 9.42
CA ARG A 101 -14.57 0.07 8.72
C ARG A 101 -13.13 0.59 8.68
N MET A 102 -12.92 1.87 8.37
CA MET A 102 -11.59 2.48 8.32
C MET A 102 -10.90 2.41 9.69
N ALA A 103 -11.63 2.77 10.75
CA ALA A 103 -11.14 2.67 12.13
C ALA A 103 -10.84 1.22 12.53
N LEU A 104 -11.71 0.27 12.17
CA LEU A 104 -11.52 -1.14 12.45
C LEU A 104 -10.27 -1.69 11.72
N THR A 105 -10.10 -1.36 10.43
CA THR A 105 -8.95 -1.81 9.64
C THR A 105 -7.64 -1.36 10.28
N VAL A 106 -7.47 -0.07 10.57
CA VAL A 106 -6.22 0.41 11.17
C VAL A 106 -5.99 -0.17 12.57
N SER A 107 -7.05 -0.34 13.37
CA SER A 107 -6.97 -0.92 14.71
C SER A 107 -6.51 -2.38 14.67
N ILE A 108 -7.05 -3.20 13.76
CA ILE A 108 -6.60 -4.58 13.54
C ILE A 108 -5.11 -4.60 13.22
N VAL A 109 -4.68 -3.79 12.26
CA VAL A 109 -3.27 -3.78 11.84
C VAL A 109 -2.36 -3.36 12.99
N ILE A 110 -2.72 -2.33 13.76
CA ILE A 110 -1.96 -1.91 14.95
C ILE A 110 -1.81 -3.08 15.94
N CYS A 111 -2.90 -3.81 16.25
CA CYS A 111 -2.84 -4.94 17.19
C CYS A 111 -1.87 -6.04 16.72
N PHE A 112 -1.93 -6.43 15.44
CA PHE A 112 -1.05 -7.47 14.89
C PHE A 112 0.41 -7.01 14.79
N GLN A 113 0.64 -5.77 14.33
CA GLN A 113 2.00 -5.24 14.20
C GLN A 113 2.64 -4.94 15.55
N ALA A 114 1.85 -4.57 16.57
CA ALA A 114 2.37 -4.35 17.92
C ALA A 114 2.79 -5.66 18.60
N ALA A 115 2.17 -6.79 18.23
CA ALA A 115 2.53 -8.10 18.76
C ALA A 115 3.90 -8.58 18.22
N SER A 116 4.13 -8.47 16.91
CA SER A 116 5.44 -8.70 16.29
C SER A 116 5.42 -8.23 14.83
N PRO A 117 6.15 -7.16 14.47
CA PRO A 117 6.09 -6.59 13.12
C PRO A 117 6.83 -7.43 12.06
N TRP A 118 7.73 -8.31 12.48
CA TRP A 118 8.49 -9.19 11.58
C TRP A 118 7.85 -10.57 11.39
N SER A 119 6.78 -10.85 12.14
CA SER A 119 6.03 -12.10 11.96
C SER A 119 5.22 -12.04 10.67
N LEU A 120 5.52 -12.96 9.75
CA LEU A 120 4.76 -13.10 8.50
C LEU A 120 3.26 -13.32 8.77
N ALA A 121 2.91 -14.06 9.82
CA ALA A 121 1.51 -14.27 10.20
C ALA A 121 0.80 -12.95 10.55
N ASN A 122 1.50 -12.03 11.23
CA ASN A 122 0.96 -10.71 11.59
C ASN A 122 0.81 -9.77 10.40
N THR A 123 1.38 -10.12 9.25
CA THR A 123 1.18 -9.44 7.97
C THR A 123 0.05 -10.08 7.17
N ILE A 124 0.05 -11.41 7.04
CA ILE A 124 -0.91 -12.15 6.22
C ILE A 124 -2.31 -12.15 6.83
N VAL A 125 -2.45 -12.34 8.15
CA VAL A 125 -3.77 -12.46 8.79
C VAL A 125 -4.62 -11.20 8.61
N PRO A 126 -4.13 -9.97 8.87
CA PRO A 126 -4.90 -8.76 8.57
C PRO A 126 -5.33 -8.66 7.11
N LEU A 127 -4.43 -8.98 6.17
CA LEU A 127 -4.76 -8.99 4.74
C LEU A 127 -5.88 -10.00 4.43
N ALA A 128 -5.80 -11.20 4.98
CA ALA A 128 -6.83 -12.23 4.82
C ALA A 128 -8.19 -11.79 5.39
N LEU A 129 -8.21 -11.04 6.50
CA LEU A 129 -9.44 -10.49 7.09
C LEU A 129 -10.12 -9.44 6.22
N SER A 130 -9.43 -8.80 5.28
CA SER A 130 -10.04 -7.82 4.38
C SER A 130 -11.07 -8.43 3.41
N PHE A 131 -10.91 -9.70 3.03
CA PHE A 131 -11.84 -10.40 2.14
C PHE A 131 -13.21 -10.66 2.79
N PRO A 132 -13.33 -11.28 3.98
CA PRO A 132 -14.63 -11.41 4.64
C PRO A 132 -15.23 -10.05 4.96
N MET A 133 -14.43 -9.02 5.31
CA MET A 133 -14.95 -7.66 5.48
C MET A 133 -15.62 -7.13 4.21
N LEU A 134 -14.95 -7.27 3.05
CA LEU A 134 -15.51 -6.93 1.74
C LEU A 134 -16.81 -7.69 1.46
N LEU A 135 -16.83 -9.01 1.66
CA LEU A 135 -18.00 -9.84 1.40
C LEU A 135 -19.19 -9.47 2.30
N MET A 136 -18.94 -9.21 3.59
CA MET A 136 -19.97 -8.74 4.53
C MET A 136 -20.52 -7.38 4.11
N GLU A 137 -19.67 -6.45 3.67
CA GLU A 137 -20.10 -5.13 3.20
C GLU A 137 -20.94 -5.22 1.91
N LEU A 138 -20.54 -6.05 0.96
CA LEU A 138 -21.33 -6.32 -0.26
C LEU A 138 -22.69 -6.94 0.08
N ALA A 139 -22.72 -7.90 1.00
CA ALA A 139 -23.97 -8.52 1.47
C ALA A 139 -24.88 -7.51 2.17
N TYR A 140 -24.32 -6.64 3.00
CA TYR A 140 -25.05 -5.57 3.69
C TYR A 140 -25.64 -4.55 2.70
N LEU A 141 -24.83 -4.10 1.73
CA LEU A 141 -25.24 -3.11 0.73
C LEU A 141 -26.19 -3.67 -0.33
N ARG A 142 -26.31 -5.01 -0.44
CA ARG A 142 -27.17 -5.73 -1.40
C ARG A 142 -27.03 -5.25 -2.84
N ARG A 143 -25.81 -4.87 -3.24
CA ARG A 143 -25.51 -4.38 -4.57
C ARG A 143 -24.16 -4.89 -5.03
N LEU A 144 -24.05 -5.12 -6.33
CA LEU A 144 -22.77 -5.42 -6.96
C LEU A 144 -22.02 -4.12 -7.27
N PRO A 145 -20.69 -4.12 -7.17
CA PRO A 145 -19.91 -2.94 -7.45
C PRO A 145 -19.86 -2.63 -8.96
N SER A 146 -19.84 -1.35 -9.28
CA SER A 146 -19.68 -0.85 -10.64
C SER A 146 -18.21 -0.54 -10.89
N LEU A 147 -17.51 -1.45 -11.57
CA LEU A 147 -16.05 -1.39 -11.77
C LEU A 147 -15.69 -1.06 -13.22
N ASP A 148 -14.66 -0.23 -13.43
CA ASP A 148 -14.06 -0.07 -14.78
C ASP A 148 -13.23 -1.30 -15.13
N ARG A 149 -13.72 -2.10 -16.09
CA ARG A 149 -13.08 -3.35 -16.52
C ARG A 149 -11.66 -3.16 -17.08
N ARG A 150 -11.36 -2.02 -17.70
CA ARG A 150 -10.03 -1.80 -18.31
C ARG A 150 -9.00 -1.55 -17.23
N ASP A 151 -9.32 -0.72 -16.25
CA ASP A 151 -8.42 -0.45 -15.13
C ASP A 151 -8.37 -1.65 -14.16
N ALA A 152 -9.45 -2.43 -14.03
CA ALA A 152 -9.43 -3.73 -13.35
C ALA A 152 -8.42 -4.70 -13.98
N LEU A 153 -8.44 -4.82 -15.32
CA LEU A 153 -7.50 -5.68 -16.04
C LEU A 153 -6.06 -5.22 -15.85
N LYS A 154 -5.78 -3.91 -15.91
CA LYS A 154 -4.43 -3.37 -15.66
C LYS A 154 -3.96 -3.66 -14.25
N ALA A 155 -4.80 -3.44 -13.23
CA ALA A 155 -4.48 -3.77 -11.84
C ALA A 155 -4.15 -5.27 -11.71
N LEU A 156 -5.00 -6.13 -12.28
CA LEU A 156 -4.81 -7.58 -12.27
C LEU A 156 -3.51 -8.01 -12.94
N LEU A 157 -3.14 -7.40 -14.07
CA LEU A 157 -1.88 -7.70 -14.76
C LEU A 157 -0.64 -7.24 -13.95
N CYS A 158 -0.76 -6.20 -13.13
CA CYS A 158 0.32 -5.75 -12.25
C CYS A 158 0.50 -6.63 -11.00
N VAL A 159 -0.52 -7.36 -10.55
CA VAL A 159 -0.46 -8.17 -9.32
C VAL A 159 0.61 -9.28 -9.39
N PRO A 160 0.71 -10.11 -10.45
CA PRO A 160 1.77 -11.12 -10.54
C PRO A 160 3.17 -10.51 -10.54
N ALA A 161 3.35 -9.35 -11.19
CA ALA A 161 4.63 -8.65 -11.19
C ALA A 161 4.98 -8.14 -9.79
N ALA A 162 4.02 -7.58 -9.06
CA ALA A 162 4.18 -7.18 -7.67
C ALA A 162 4.56 -8.38 -6.79
N ALA A 163 3.81 -9.49 -6.88
CA ALA A 163 4.07 -10.69 -6.11
C ALA A 163 5.47 -11.29 -6.38
N LEU A 164 5.90 -11.31 -7.64
CA LEU A 164 7.23 -11.77 -8.02
C LEU A 164 8.33 -10.85 -7.45
N CYS A 165 8.16 -9.53 -7.57
CA CYS A 165 9.10 -8.56 -7.03
C CYS A 165 9.20 -8.66 -5.51
N PHE A 166 8.06 -8.81 -4.82
CA PHE A 166 8.02 -9.02 -3.37
C PHE A 166 8.76 -10.30 -2.98
N TYR A 167 8.39 -11.44 -3.58
CA TYR A 167 9.00 -12.74 -3.26
C TYR A 167 10.51 -12.73 -3.46
N LYS A 168 11.01 -12.18 -4.57
CA LYS A 168 12.45 -12.06 -4.82
C LYS A 168 13.12 -11.04 -3.90
N GLY A 169 12.42 -9.95 -3.56
CA GLY A 169 12.91 -8.91 -2.65
C GLY A 169 12.97 -9.34 -1.18
N LEU A 170 12.44 -10.52 -0.80
CA LEU A 170 12.60 -11.09 0.53
C LEU A 170 14.00 -11.71 0.75
N ASP A 171 14.69 -12.13 -0.33
CA ASP A 171 16.03 -12.70 -0.26
C ASP A 171 17.08 -11.58 -0.37
N GLU A 172 17.38 -10.93 0.75
CA GLU A 172 18.32 -9.79 0.80
C GLU A 172 19.71 -10.14 0.27
N SER A 173 20.11 -11.42 0.38
CA SER A 173 21.40 -11.89 -0.11
C SER A 173 21.49 -11.85 -1.64
N LYS A 174 20.36 -12.07 -2.33
CA LYS A 174 20.26 -12.03 -3.79
C LYS A 174 19.73 -10.70 -4.31
N ASP A 175 19.07 -9.92 -3.46
CA ASP A 175 18.60 -8.56 -3.73
C ASP A 175 19.44 -7.51 -3.00
N TRP A 176 20.76 -7.62 -3.12
CA TRP A 176 21.71 -6.79 -2.37
C TRP A 176 21.59 -5.29 -2.68
N LEU A 177 21.15 -4.90 -3.89
CA LEU A 177 20.82 -3.51 -4.24
C LEU A 177 19.35 -3.13 -3.97
N ARG A 178 18.56 -4.06 -3.42
CA ARG A 178 17.12 -3.89 -3.22
C ARG A 178 16.35 -3.56 -4.51
N LEU A 179 16.82 -4.06 -5.65
CA LEU A 179 16.20 -3.83 -6.96
C LEU A 179 14.83 -4.48 -7.05
N TRP A 180 14.69 -5.73 -6.59
CA TRP A 180 13.42 -6.43 -6.57
C TRP A 180 12.46 -5.79 -5.58
N HIS A 181 12.94 -5.39 -4.39
CA HIS A 181 12.12 -4.68 -3.42
C HIS A 181 11.65 -3.30 -3.92
N GLY A 182 12.53 -2.52 -4.55
CA GLY A 182 12.11 -1.27 -5.21
C GLY A 182 11.12 -1.52 -6.35
N GLY A 183 11.30 -2.61 -7.11
CA GLY A 183 10.33 -3.07 -8.11
C GLY A 183 8.95 -3.39 -7.51
N TRP A 184 8.91 -3.91 -6.28
CA TRP A 184 7.67 -4.10 -5.54
C TRP A 184 6.95 -2.77 -5.30
N HIS A 185 7.65 -1.71 -4.86
CA HIS A 185 7.06 -0.38 -4.68
C HIS A 185 6.42 0.16 -5.97
N LEU A 186 7.12 0.03 -7.10
CA LEU A 186 6.60 0.47 -8.40
C LEU A 186 5.35 -0.32 -8.78
N CYS A 187 5.38 -1.65 -8.64
CA CYS A 187 4.28 -2.52 -9.02
C CYS A 187 3.06 -2.36 -8.10
N ILE A 188 3.25 -2.27 -6.78
CA ILE A 188 2.15 -2.07 -5.84
C ILE A 188 1.56 -0.66 -5.95
N GLY A 189 2.38 0.35 -6.27
CA GLY A 189 1.90 1.68 -6.64
C GLY A 189 1.01 1.65 -7.88
N ALA A 190 1.41 0.93 -8.93
CA ALA A 190 0.61 0.74 -10.14
C ALA A 190 -0.69 -0.04 -9.88
N VAL A 191 -0.63 -1.16 -9.14
CA VAL A 191 -1.82 -1.91 -8.69
C VAL A 191 -2.78 -0.97 -7.98
N THR A 192 -2.30 -0.22 -6.99
CA THR A 192 -3.16 0.68 -6.20
C THR A 192 -3.75 1.80 -7.06
N TYR A 193 -2.96 2.40 -7.96
CA TYR A 193 -3.42 3.44 -8.88
C TYR A 193 -4.56 2.94 -9.78
N PHE A 194 -4.38 1.78 -10.42
CA PHE A 194 -5.40 1.20 -11.28
C PHE A 194 -6.61 0.69 -10.49
N SER A 195 -6.43 0.18 -9.27
CA SER A 195 -7.55 -0.20 -8.40
C SER A 195 -8.40 1.01 -8.01
N VAL A 196 -7.80 2.14 -7.63
CA VAL A 196 -8.55 3.38 -7.32
C VAL A 196 -9.34 3.85 -8.53
N ARG A 197 -8.76 3.82 -9.74
CA ARG A 197 -9.49 4.16 -10.96
C ARG A 197 -10.61 3.18 -11.28
N CYS A 198 -10.35 1.88 -11.14
CA CYS A 198 -11.32 0.80 -11.29
C CYS A 198 -12.54 1.01 -10.39
N GLN A 199 -12.30 1.35 -9.12
CA GLN A 199 -13.33 1.60 -8.10
C GLN A 199 -14.07 2.92 -8.27
N ASN A 200 -13.60 3.83 -9.13
CA ASN A 200 -14.18 5.15 -9.35
C ASN A 200 -14.38 5.43 -10.86
N PRO A 201 -15.24 4.66 -11.56
CA PRO A 201 -15.43 4.76 -13.02
C PRO A 201 -15.88 6.15 -13.49
N GLN A 202 -16.47 6.97 -12.61
CA GLN A 202 -16.83 8.35 -12.88
C GLN A 202 -15.63 9.23 -13.27
N LEU A 203 -14.42 8.91 -12.81
CA LEU A 203 -13.20 9.66 -13.15
C LEU A 203 -12.90 9.61 -14.64
N ARG A 204 -13.18 8.48 -15.27
CA ARG A 204 -12.98 8.30 -16.69
C ARG A 204 -14.00 9.09 -17.52
N LYS A 205 -15.26 9.09 -17.07
CA LYS A 205 -16.32 9.87 -17.72
C LYS A 205 -16.03 11.38 -17.66
N ALA A 206 -15.38 11.85 -16.61
CA ALA A 206 -14.94 13.24 -16.51
C ALA A 206 -13.81 13.56 -17.51
N ALA A 207 -12.81 12.68 -17.64
CA ALA A 207 -11.70 12.86 -18.58
C ALA A 207 -12.14 12.86 -20.06
N GLN A 208 -13.15 12.06 -20.42
CA GLN A 208 -13.68 12.00 -21.78
C GLN A 208 -14.54 13.21 -22.19
N LYS A 209 -14.90 14.09 -21.25
CA LYS A 209 -15.66 15.33 -21.53
C LYS A 209 -14.75 16.54 -21.76
N THR A 210 -13.46 16.39 -21.49
CA THR A 210 -12.45 17.44 -21.65
C THR A 210 -11.62 17.29 -22.93
N ASP A 211 -11.87 16.23 -23.69
CA ASP A 211 -11.34 15.95 -25.03
C ASP A 211 -12.41 16.26 -26.09
#